data_AF-A0A8C9HBN2-F1
#
_entry.id   AF-A0A8C9HBN2-F1
#
_cell.length_a   1.000
_cell.length_b   1.000
_cell.length_c   1.000
_cell.angle_alpha   90.00
_cell.angle_beta   90.00
_cell.angle_gamma   90.00
#
_symmetry.space_group_name_H-M   'P 1'
#
loop_
_entity.id
_entity.type
_entity.pdbx_description
1 polymer ?
#
loop_
_entity_poly.entity_id
_entity_poly.type
_entity_poly.pdbx_seq_one_letter_code
_entity_poly.pdbx_strand_id
1 'polypeptide(L)'
;MRYADPSANRDLLGNRTLLFIFICAFALVTLLQQILYGRNYIKRYFQFYEGPFEYNSTRCLELRHEILEVKVLSMVKQSELFDRWKSLQMCKWAMNISEANQFKSTLSRCCNAPAFLFTTQKNTPLGTKLKYEVDTSGIYHINQEIFRMFPKDMPYYRSQFKKCAVVGNGGILKNSRCGREINSADFVFRCNLPPISEKYTMDVGVKTDVVTVNPSIITERFHKLEKWRRPFYRVLQVYENASVLLPAFYNTRNTDVSIRVKYVLDDFESPQAVYYFHPQYLVNVSRYWLSLGVRAKRISTGLILATAALELCEEVHLFGFWAFPMNPSGLYITHHYYDNVKPRPGFHAMPSEIFNFLHLHSRGILRVHTGTCSCC
;
A
#
# COMPACT_ATOMS: atom_id res chain seq x y z
N MET A 1 72.87 47.28 24.76
CA MET A 1 72.58 47.13 23.32
C MET A 1 72.25 45.67 23.05
N ARG A 2 71.20 45.41 22.26
CA ARG A 2 70.66 44.10 21.90
C ARG A 2 71.73 43.17 21.32
N TYR A 3 71.63 41.87 21.61
CA TYR A 3 71.79 40.80 20.61
C TYR A 3 70.75 39.72 20.89
N ALA A 4 70.04 39.31 19.84
CA ALA A 4 68.92 38.37 19.85
C ALA A 4 69.40 36.94 19.56
N ASP A 5 68.76 35.97 20.21
CA ASP A 5 68.95 34.53 20.05
C ASP A 5 68.07 33.98 18.89
N PRO A 6 68.62 33.27 17.89
CA PRO A 6 67.86 32.77 16.75
C PRO A 6 67.58 31.26 16.85
N SER A 7 66.67 30.84 17.73
CA SER A 7 66.11 29.48 17.62
C SER A 7 64.79 29.29 18.38
N ALA A 8 63.67 29.71 17.77
CA ALA A 8 62.34 29.20 18.16
C ALA A 8 61.29 29.51 17.08
N ASN A 9 61.46 28.96 15.87
CA ASN A 9 60.38 28.85 14.91
C ASN A 9 60.56 27.54 14.14
N ARG A 10 60.13 26.43 14.76
CA ARG A 10 60.01 25.13 14.10
C ARG A 10 58.60 24.55 14.33
N ASP A 11 57.82 24.61 13.25
CA ASP A 11 56.87 23.59 12.80
C ASP A 11 55.72 23.15 13.72
N LEU A 12 54.89 24.08 14.19
CA LEU A 12 53.53 23.74 14.66
C LEU A 12 52.50 23.55 13.52
N LEU A 13 52.78 24.07 12.32
CA LEU A 13 51.87 23.99 11.16
C LEU A 13 52.00 22.69 10.36
N GLY A 14 53.21 22.13 10.23
CA GLY A 14 53.44 20.88 9.50
C GLY A 14 52.78 19.66 10.14
N ASN A 15 52.76 19.60 11.47
CA ASN A 15 52.26 18.44 12.21
C ASN A 15 50.71 18.32 12.15
N ARG A 16 49.99 19.45 12.13
CA ARG A 16 48.53 19.46 11.99
C ARG A 16 48.08 19.12 10.57
N THR A 17 48.79 19.59 9.56
CA THR A 17 48.49 19.26 8.15
C THR A 17 48.79 17.80 7.85
N LEU A 18 49.89 17.25 8.37
CA LEU A 18 50.22 15.83 8.24
C LEU A 18 49.17 14.94 8.93
N LEU A 19 48.73 15.31 10.14
CA LEU A 19 47.68 14.58 10.85
C LEU A 19 46.34 14.59 10.08
N PHE A 20 45.97 15.74 9.51
CA PHE A 20 44.74 15.86 8.72
C PHE A 20 44.80 15.03 7.42
N ILE A 21 45.94 15.04 6.73
CA ILE A 21 46.18 14.20 5.54
C ILE A 21 46.09 12.71 5.90
N PHE A 22 46.66 12.29 7.03
CA PHE A 22 46.57 10.91 7.50
C PHE A 22 45.14 10.48 7.82
N ILE A 23 44.36 11.32 8.50
CA ILE A 23 42.95 11.04 8.81
C ILE A 23 42.12 10.96 7.53
N CYS A 24 42.31 11.89 6.59
CA CYS A 24 41.61 11.87 5.31
C CYS A 24 41.98 10.64 4.49
N ALA A 25 43.27 10.27 4.42
CA ALA A 25 43.72 9.07 3.70
C ALA A 25 43.18 7.79 4.33
N PHE A 26 43.18 7.68 5.67
CA PHE A 26 42.63 6.53 6.37
C PHE A 26 41.11 6.42 6.17
N ALA A 27 40.37 7.53 6.22
CA ALA A 27 38.93 7.57 5.92
C ALA A 27 38.65 7.17 4.45
N LEU A 28 39.49 7.62 3.50
CA LEU A 28 39.35 7.25 2.11
C LEU A 28 39.63 5.77 1.87
N VAL A 29 40.67 5.21 2.49
CA VAL A 29 41.05 3.80 2.37
C VAL A 29 40.01 2.90 3.01
N THR A 30 39.51 3.24 4.20
CA THR A 30 38.43 2.48 4.87
C THR A 30 37.13 2.53 4.08
N LEU A 31 36.78 3.68 3.48
CA LEU A 31 35.63 3.81 2.58
C LEU A 31 35.82 2.99 1.30
N LEU A 32 36.99 3.06 0.68
CA LEU A 32 37.33 2.24 -0.51
C LEU A 32 37.29 0.75 -0.18
N GLN A 33 37.80 0.35 0.99
CA GLN A 33 37.82 -1.02 1.44
C GLN A 33 36.40 -1.51 1.72
N GLN A 34 35.52 -0.70 2.33
CA GLN A 34 34.09 -1.03 2.49
C GLN A 34 33.36 -1.12 1.14
N ILE A 35 33.63 -0.21 0.20
CA ILE A 35 33.03 -0.24 -1.15
C ILE A 35 33.52 -1.47 -1.93
N LEU A 36 34.81 -1.80 -1.85
CA LEU A 36 35.42 -2.94 -2.53
C LEU A 36 34.99 -4.27 -1.89
N TYR A 37 34.95 -4.37 -0.56
CA TYR A 37 34.42 -5.55 0.13
C TYR A 37 32.91 -5.71 -0.12
N GLY A 38 32.12 -4.65 -0.04
CA GLY A 38 30.68 -4.68 -0.35
C GLY A 38 30.40 -5.06 -1.80
N ARG A 39 31.14 -4.50 -2.76
CA ARG A 39 31.05 -4.89 -4.18
C ARG A 39 31.52 -6.32 -4.42
N ASN A 40 32.61 -6.76 -3.80
CA ASN A 40 33.15 -8.12 -3.97
C ASN A 40 32.27 -9.18 -3.27
N TYR A 41 31.62 -8.83 -2.15
CA TYR A 41 30.60 -9.64 -1.51
C TYR A 41 29.43 -9.87 -2.47
N ILE A 42 28.88 -8.79 -3.04
CA ILE A 42 27.81 -8.87 -4.05
C ILE A 42 28.27 -9.66 -5.29
N LYS A 43 29.50 -9.46 -5.77
CA LYS A 43 30.03 -10.15 -6.97
C LYS A 43 30.23 -11.66 -6.76
N ARG A 44 30.75 -12.09 -5.60
CA ARG A 44 30.87 -13.52 -5.25
C ARG A 44 29.51 -14.18 -5.03
N TYR A 45 28.55 -13.42 -4.51
CA TYR A 45 27.19 -13.90 -4.22
C TYR A 45 26.42 -14.36 -5.46
N PHE A 46 26.60 -13.69 -6.60
CA PHE A 46 25.94 -14.05 -7.86
C PHE A 46 26.62 -15.20 -8.63
N GLN A 47 27.82 -15.62 -8.21
CA GLN A 47 28.60 -16.62 -8.95
C GLN A 47 28.21 -18.07 -8.61
N PHE A 48 27.38 -18.28 -7.58
CA PHE A 48 26.92 -19.60 -7.10
C PHE A 48 25.41 -19.62 -6.76
N TYR A 49 24.57 -18.93 -7.54
CA TYR A 49 23.13 -18.91 -7.29
C TYR A 49 22.46 -20.22 -7.75
N GLU A 50 22.13 -21.10 -6.79
CA GLU A 50 21.44 -22.38 -7.04
C GLU A 50 19.90 -22.27 -7.05
N GLY A 51 19.36 -21.05 -6.94
CA GLY A 51 17.92 -20.79 -6.85
C GLY A 51 17.53 -20.07 -5.55
N PRO A 52 16.24 -19.78 -5.36
CA PRO A 52 15.77 -19.06 -4.18
C PRO A 52 15.82 -19.94 -2.92
N PHE A 53 16.26 -19.37 -1.81
CA PHE A 53 16.32 -20.05 -0.52
C PHE A 53 14.92 -20.42 -0.01
N GLU A 54 14.79 -21.54 0.69
CA GLU A 54 13.54 -21.93 1.35
C GLU A 54 13.16 -20.95 2.47
N TYR A 55 11.85 -20.73 2.64
CA TYR A 55 11.31 -19.76 3.61
C TYR A 55 11.82 -19.95 5.04
N ASN A 56 11.98 -21.21 5.47
CA ASN A 56 12.43 -21.58 6.82
C ASN A 56 13.96 -21.82 6.92
N SER A 57 14.72 -21.57 5.85
CA SER A 57 16.19 -21.68 5.91
C SER A 57 16.77 -20.63 6.85
N THR A 58 17.89 -20.96 7.52
CA THR A 58 18.60 -20.02 8.41
C THR A 58 18.85 -18.67 7.72
N ARG A 59 19.24 -18.70 6.44
CA ARG A 59 19.51 -17.49 5.67
C ARG A 59 18.27 -16.62 5.49
N CYS A 60 17.11 -17.21 5.20
CA CYS A 60 15.87 -16.44 5.08
C CYS A 60 15.37 -15.91 6.43
N LEU A 61 15.60 -16.65 7.51
CA LEU A 61 15.30 -16.15 8.85
C LEU A 61 16.11 -14.87 9.16
N GLU A 62 17.40 -14.86 8.85
CA GLU A 62 18.27 -13.68 8.99
C GLU A 62 17.78 -12.49 8.15
N LEU A 63 17.56 -12.70 6.85
CA LEU A 63 17.13 -11.63 5.93
C LEU A 63 15.77 -11.02 6.32
N ARG A 64 14.84 -11.83 6.82
CA ARG A 64 13.57 -11.32 7.39
C ARG A 64 13.83 -10.53 8.66
N HIS A 65 14.72 -11.00 9.54
CA HIS A 65 15.06 -10.30 10.77
C HIS A 65 15.64 -8.91 10.49
N GLU A 66 16.49 -8.77 9.46
CA GLU A 66 17.01 -7.48 9.03
C GLU A 66 15.91 -6.47 8.65
N ILE A 67 14.78 -6.91 8.09
CA ILE A 67 13.62 -6.04 7.84
C ILE A 67 12.89 -5.72 9.15
N LEU A 68 12.66 -6.72 9.99
CA LEU A 68 11.88 -6.62 11.23
C LEU A 68 12.56 -5.80 12.34
N GLU A 69 13.89 -5.70 12.34
CA GLU A 69 14.64 -4.85 13.26
C GLU A 69 14.43 -3.36 13.00
N VAL A 70 14.05 -2.97 11.79
CA VAL A 70 13.76 -1.58 11.46
C VAL A 70 12.42 -1.22 12.11
N LYS A 71 12.44 -0.47 13.21
CA LYS A 71 11.20 -0.07 13.91
C LYS A 71 10.59 1.23 13.40
N VAL A 72 11.42 2.14 12.86
CA VAL A 72 10.99 3.47 12.43
C VAL A 72 11.63 3.80 11.08
N LEU A 73 10.79 4.03 10.07
CA LEU A 73 11.22 4.31 8.70
C LEU A 73 12.15 5.53 8.60
N SER A 74 11.93 6.58 9.41
CA SER A 74 12.75 7.80 9.37
C SER A 74 14.20 7.61 9.85
N MET A 75 14.50 6.50 10.54
CA MET A 75 15.84 6.20 11.03
C MET A 75 16.70 5.46 9.99
N VAL A 76 16.11 5.02 8.88
CA VAL A 76 16.78 4.26 7.82
C VAL A 76 16.70 5.02 6.50
N LYS A 77 17.80 5.05 5.76
CA LYS A 77 17.81 5.62 4.40
C LYS A 77 16.98 4.72 3.47
N GLN A 78 16.19 5.30 2.57
CA GLN A 78 15.38 4.53 1.63
C GLN A 78 16.19 3.51 0.83
N SER A 79 17.42 3.87 0.43
CA SER A 79 18.34 2.96 -0.27
C SER A 79 18.64 1.70 0.52
N GLU A 80 18.90 1.84 1.83
CA GLU A 80 19.20 0.71 2.71
C GLU A 80 17.99 -0.22 2.88
N LEU A 81 16.78 0.35 2.99
CA LEU A 81 15.56 -0.45 2.98
C LEU A 81 15.39 -1.23 1.67
N PHE A 82 15.74 -0.64 0.52
CA PHE A 82 15.65 -1.32 -0.77
C PHE A 82 16.67 -2.44 -0.89
N ASP A 83 17.88 -2.26 -0.37
CA ASP A 83 18.92 -3.29 -0.37
C ASP A 83 18.52 -4.50 0.50
N ARG A 84 17.99 -4.24 1.70
CA ARG A 84 17.43 -5.29 2.57
C ARG A 84 16.25 -6.00 1.89
N TRP A 85 15.33 -5.24 1.30
CA TRP A 85 14.17 -5.79 0.61
C TRP A 85 14.55 -6.64 -0.60
N LYS A 86 15.49 -6.16 -1.43
CA LYS A 86 16.03 -6.89 -2.58
C LYS A 86 16.70 -8.19 -2.15
N SER A 87 17.45 -8.17 -1.05
CA SER A 87 18.05 -9.37 -0.48
C SER A 87 16.98 -10.37 -0.04
N LEU A 88 15.92 -9.91 0.61
CA LEU A 88 14.80 -10.77 1.00
C LEU A 88 14.08 -11.42 -0.20
N GLN A 89 14.07 -10.79 -1.39
CA GLN A 89 13.45 -11.40 -2.59
C GLN A 89 14.18 -12.66 -3.09
N MET A 90 15.34 -12.99 -2.53
CA MET A 90 16.05 -14.25 -2.81
C MET A 90 15.45 -15.43 -2.04
N CYS A 91 14.51 -15.18 -1.12
CA CYS A 91 13.76 -16.19 -0.39
C CYS A 91 12.44 -16.51 -1.08
N LYS A 92 12.08 -17.79 -1.12
CA LYS A 92 10.69 -18.18 -1.36
C LYS A 92 9.84 -17.60 -0.24
N TRP A 93 8.73 -16.97 -0.59
CA TRP A 93 7.73 -16.55 0.38
C TRP A 93 6.81 -17.74 0.70
N ALA A 94 6.52 -17.95 1.99
CA ALA A 94 5.47 -18.84 2.43
C ALA A 94 4.65 -18.16 3.53
N MET A 95 3.37 -18.51 3.59
CA MET A 95 2.48 -17.99 4.61
C MET A 95 2.81 -18.62 5.96
N ASN A 96 2.92 -17.79 7.00
CA ASN A 96 2.92 -18.26 8.37
C ASN A 96 1.48 -18.25 8.88
N ILE A 97 0.83 -19.41 8.83
CA ILE A 97 -0.60 -19.56 9.15
C ILE A 97 -0.91 -19.08 10.58
N SER A 98 -0.02 -19.35 11.54
CA SER A 98 -0.21 -18.94 12.94
C SER A 98 -0.19 -17.41 13.09
N GLU A 99 0.85 -16.76 12.55
CA GLU A 99 0.99 -15.30 12.57
C GLU A 99 -0.18 -14.60 11.85
N ALA A 100 -0.56 -15.13 10.68
CA ALA A 100 -1.66 -14.59 9.89
C ALA A 100 -3.00 -14.69 10.64
N ASN A 101 -3.30 -15.83 11.27
CA ASN A 101 -4.52 -16.02 12.05
C ASN A 101 -4.54 -15.14 13.31
N GLN A 102 -3.40 -14.98 14.00
CA GLN A 102 -3.30 -14.07 15.14
C GLN A 102 -3.51 -12.61 14.72
N PHE A 103 -2.94 -12.20 13.58
CA PHE A 103 -3.15 -10.86 13.03
C PHE A 103 -4.61 -10.63 12.65
N LYS A 104 -5.24 -11.59 11.96
CA LYS A 104 -6.67 -11.58 11.62
C LYS A 104 -7.58 -11.46 12.84
N SER A 105 -7.27 -12.19 13.92
CA SER A 105 -8.00 -12.09 15.20
C SER A 105 -7.87 -10.71 15.84
N THR A 106 -6.71 -10.07 15.69
CA THR A 106 -6.48 -8.69 16.13
C THR A 106 -7.32 -7.70 15.33
N LEU A 107 -7.36 -7.85 14.00
CA LEU A 107 -8.20 -7.01 13.14
C LEU A 107 -9.70 -7.20 13.39
N SER A 108 -10.13 -8.44 13.63
CA SER A 108 -11.52 -8.76 13.97
C SER A 108 -11.98 -8.08 15.27
N ARG A 109 -11.07 -7.83 16.21
CA ARG A 109 -11.37 -7.10 17.46
C ARG A 109 -11.31 -5.59 17.29
N CYS A 110 -10.44 -5.07 16.42
CA CYS A 110 -10.35 -3.62 16.20
C CYS A 110 -11.50 -3.09 15.33
N CYS A 111 -11.81 -3.82 14.26
CA CYS A 111 -12.37 -3.23 13.06
C CYS A 111 -13.59 -4.03 12.58
N ASN A 112 -13.48 -5.35 12.48
CA ASN A 112 -14.57 -6.28 12.18
C ASN A 112 -15.24 -6.01 10.82
N ALA A 113 -14.47 -6.13 9.73
CA ALA A 113 -14.94 -5.99 8.36
C ALA A 113 -16.21 -6.82 8.04
N PRO A 114 -16.35 -8.09 8.48
CA PRO A 114 -17.58 -8.86 8.25
C PRO A 114 -18.85 -8.23 8.83
N ALA A 115 -18.76 -7.31 9.80
CA ALA A 115 -19.91 -6.63 10.37
C ALA A 115 -20.00 -5.16 9.96
N PHE A 116 -18.87 -4.50 9.70
CA PHE A 116 -18.79 -3.05 9.57
C PHE A 116 -18.05 -2.56 8.32
N LEU A 117 -17.56 -3.40 7.41
CA LEU A 117 -16.90 -2.86 6.21
C LEU A 117 -17.85 -1.95 5.42
N PHE A 118 -19.10 -2.38 5.25
CA PHE A 118 -20.14 -1.62 4.56
C PHE A 118 -21.23 -1.13 5.52
N THR A 119 -21.88 -0.02 5.20
CA THR A 119 -23.19 0.31 5.77
C THR A 119 -24.23 -0.64 5.21
N THR A 120 -24.98 -1.30 6.10
CA THR A 120 -26.04 -2.25 5.78
C THR A 120 -27.31 -1.84 6.52
N GLN A 121 -28.46 -2.35 6.10
CA GLN A 121 -29.71 -2.12 6.83
C GLN A 121 -29.64 -2.65 8.27
N LYS A 122 -28.87 -3.72 8.51
CA LYS A 122 -28.64 -4.32 9.82
C LYS A 122 -27.77 -3.46 10.75
N ASN A 123 -26.64 -2.95 10.26
CA ASN A 123 -25.71 -2.18 11.10
C ASN A 123 -25.99 -0.67 11.09
N THR A 124 -26.79 -0.19 10.14
CA THR A 124 -27.18 1.21 9.99
C THR A 124 -28.70 1.31 9.74
N PRO A 125 -29.55 1.04 10.75
CA PRO A 125 -31.01 1.06 10.60
C PRO A 125 -31.58 2.44 10.22
N LEU A 126 -32.82 2.47 9.72
CA LEU A 126 -33.56 3.71 9.46
C LEU A 126 -33.60 4.61 10.71
N GLY A 127 -33.37 5.91 10.54
CA GLY A 127 -33.35 6.89 11.62
C GLY A 127 -32.00 6.99 12.36
N THR A 128 -31.00 6.17 12.00
CA THR A 128 -29.65 6.27 12.56
C THR A 128 -29.06 7.66 12.33
N LYS A 129 -28.48 8.23 13.39
CA LYS A 129 -27.69 9.46 13.35
C LYS A 129 -26.23 9.09 13.07
N LEU A 130 -25.90 8.89 11.79
CA LEU A 130 -24.60 8.40 11.37
C LEU A 130 -23.56 9.53 11.41
N LYS A 131 -22.52 9.38 12.22
CA LYS A 131 -21.42 10.34 12.28
C LYS A 131 -20.48 10.16 11.09
N TYR A 132 -20.08 11.26 10.47
CA TYR A 132 -19.06 11.23 9.41
C TYR A 132 -17.68 10.81 9.92
N GLU A 133 -16.86 10.23 9.03
CA GLU A 133 -15.49 9.79 9.36
C GLU A 133 -14.61 10.95 9.89
N VAL A 134 -14.66 12.11 9.24
CA VAL A 134 -13.76 13.25 9.54
C VAL A 134 -14.48 14.53 9.99
N ASP A 135 -15.73 14.74 9.57
CA ASP A 135 -16.52 15.90 9.98
C ASP A 135 -17.13 15.66 11.37
N THR A 136 -16.48 16.17 12.42
CA THR A 136 -16.82 15.85 13.81
C THR A 136 -18.14 16.44 14.30
N SER A 137 -18.67 17.48 13.64
CA SER A 137 -19.99 18.06 13.91
C SER A 137 -21.06 17.60 12.93
N GLY A 138 -20.68 17.06 11.76
CA GLY A 138 -21.62 16.57 10.77
C GLY A 138 -22.23 15.21 11.15
N ILE A 139 -23.55 15.20 11.33
CA ILE A 139 -24.37 13.99 11.46
C ILE A 139 -25.20 13.84 10.20
N TYR A 140 -25.18 12.65 9.60
CA TYR A 140 -26.10 12.27 8.54
C TYR A 140 -27.27 11.48 9.11
N HIS A 141 -28.48 11.96 8.87
CA HIS A 141 -29.71 11.29 9.31
C HIS A 141 -30.14 10.30 8.23
N ILE A 142 -30.08 9.00 8.55
CA ILE A 142 -30.45 7.94 7.60
C ILE A 142 -31.96 7.98 7.38
N ASN A 143 -32.36 8.46 6.21
CA ASN A 143 -33.75 8.51 5.76
C ASN A 143 -34.14 7.23 4.99
N GLN A 144 -35.41 7.16 4.59
CA GLN A 144 -35.96 5.98 3.89
C GLN A 144 -35.30 5.73 2.54
N GLU A 145 -34.91 6.78 1.83
CA GLU A 145 -34.28 6.70 0.51
C GLU A 145 -32.90 6.06 0.60
N ILE A 146 -32.02 6.59 1.47
CA ILE A 146 -30.68 6.06 1.68
C ILE A 146 -30.71 4.65 2.29
N PHE A 147 -31.60 4.41 3.25
CA PHE A 147 -31.75 3.09 3.86
C PHE A 147 -32.05 1.99 2.83
N ARG A 148 -32.88 2.29 1.82
CA ARG A 148 -33.20 1.35 0.72
C ARG A 148 -32.02 1.07 -0.20
N MET A 149 -31.01 1.95 -0.25
CA MET A 149 -29.80 1.73 -1.04
C MET A 149 -28.82 0.76 -0.37
N PHE A 150 -28.96 0.53 0.95
CA PHE A 150 -28.06 -0.36 1.66
C PHE A 150 -28.44 -1.84 1.43
N PRO A 151 -27.44 -2.74 1.34
CA PRO A 151 -27.72 -4.17 1.37
C PRO A 151 -28.34 -4.55 2.71
N LYS A 152 -29.13 -5.63 2.73
CA LYS A 152 -29.79 -6.12 3.96
C LYS A 152 -28.76 -6.47 5.05
N ASP A 153 -27.73 -7.22 4.67
CA ASP A 153 -26.61 -7.63 5.53
C ASP A 153 -25.30 -7.58 4.73
N MET A 154 -24.17 -7.82 5.39
CA MET A 154 -22.86 -7.90 4.76
C MET A 154 -22.82 -9.07 3.76
N PRO A 155 -22.50 -8.84 2.47
CA PRO A 155 -22.47 -9.91 1.47
C PRO A 155 -21.28 -10.86 1.62
N TYR A 156 -20.29 -10.48 2.44
CA TYR A 156 -19.07 -11.24 2.66
C TYR A 156 -18.90 -11.61 4.13
N TYR A 157 -18.47 -12.84 4.40
CA TYR A 157 -18.18 -13.31 5.74
C TYR A 157 -16.68 -13.60 5.94
N ARG A 158 -16.29 -13.90 7.19
CA ARG A 158 -14.89 -14.13 7.57
C ARG A 158 -14.31 -15.34 6.85
N SER A 159 -13.11 -15.20 6.31
CA SER A 159 -12.38 -16.27 5.61
C SER A 159 -13.21 -16.95 4.52
N GLN A 160 -14.08 -16.20 3.83
CA GLN A 160 -14.88 -16.73 2.74
C GLN A 160 -14.02 -17.11 1.53
N PHE A 161 -12.92 -16.38 1.31
CA PHE A 161 -12.06 -16.51 0.13
C PHE A 161 -10.72 -17.11 0.53
N LYS A 162 -10.23 -18.12 -0.20
CA LYS A 162 -8.94 -18.74 0.11
C LYS A 162 -7.81 -17.79 -0.24
N LYS A 163 -7.82 -17.23 -1.45
CA LYS A 163 -6.79 -16.28 -1.92
C LYS A 163 -7.40 -14.99 -2.43
N CYS A 164 -6.98 -13.87 -1.85
CA CYS A 164 -7.36 -12.54 -2.31
C CYS A 164 -6.19 -11.78 -2.90
N ALA A 165 -6.45 -11.07 -4.01
CA ALA A 165 -5.53 -10.09 -4.55
C ALA A 165 -6.07 -8.68 -4.25
N VAL A 166 -5.23 -7.84 -3.65
CA VAL A 166 -5.49 -6.41 -3.53
C VAL A 166 -4.54 -5.69 -4.49
N VAL A 167 -5.12 -5.00 -5.47
CA VAL A 167 -4.37 -4.33 -6.53
C VAL A 167 -4.42 -2.82 -6.30
N GLY A 168 -3.31 -2.29 -5.83
CA GLY A 168 -3.00 -0.87 -5.82
C GLY A 168 -2.59 -0.38 -7.21
N ASN A 169 -2.32 0.92 -7.32
CA ASN A 169 -2.10 1.57 -8.62
C ASN A 169 -0.63 1.85 -8.90
N GLY A 170 0.31 1.43 -8.05
CA GLY A 170 1.71 1.81 -8.13
C GLY A 170 2.37 1.45 -9.46
N GLY A 171 3.26 2.32 -9.94
CA GLY A 171 4.00 2.12 -11.20
C GLY A 171 4.89 0.88 -11.24
N ILE A 172 5.14 0.25 -10.10
CA ILE A 172 5.86 -1.03 -9.98
C ILE A 172 5.19 -2.17 -10.76
N LEU A 173 3.89 -2.04 -11.10
CA LEU A 173 3.19 -3.03 -11.90
C LEU A 173 3.57 -3.01 -13.39
N LYS A 174 4.15 -1.91 -13.90
CA LYS A 174 4.53 -1.83 -15.32
C LYS A 174 5.53 -2.93 -15.68
N ASN A 175 5.21 -3.72 -16.70
CA ASN A 175 5.99 -4.86 -17.18
C ASN A 175 6.17 -5.99 -16.13
N SER A 176 5.34 -6.02 -15.09
CA SER A 176 5.39 -7.07 -14.06
C SER A 176 4.83 -8.41 -14.55
N ARG A 177 3.98 -8.40 -15.58
CA ARG A 177 3.28 -9.59 -16.10
C ARG A 177 2.44 -10.33 -15.04
N CYS A 178 2.04 -9.63 -13.97
CA CYS A 178 1.29 -10.22 -12.86
C CYS A 178 -0.19 -10.44 -13.14
N GLY A 179 -0.70 -10.10 -14.32
CA GLY A 179 -2.13 -10.15 -14.62
C GLY A 179 -2.74 -11.55 -14.51
N ARG A 180 -2.00 -12.59 -14.89
CA ARG A 180 -2.46 -13.99 -14.71
C ARG A 180 -2.56 -14.37 -13.23
N GLU A 181 -1.55 -14.03 -12.43
CA GLU A 181 -1.57 -14.33 -11.00
C GLU A 181 -2.70 -13.58 -10.29
N ILE A 182 -2.92 -12.30 -10.62
CA ILE A 182 -4.04 -11.50 -10.09
C ILE A 182 -5.38 -12.15 -10.44
N ASN A 183 -5.57 -12.56 -11.70
CA ASN A 183 -6.81 -13.20 -12.15
C ASN A 183 -7.07 -14.57 -11.48
N SER A 184 -6.01 -15.24 -11.02
CA SER A 184 -6.12 -16.54 -10.34
C SER A 184 -6.64 -16.47 -8.90
N ALA A 185 -6.70 -15.27 -8.30
CA ALA A 185 -7.24 -15.11 -6.95
C ALA A 185 -8.76 -15.38 -6.93
N ASP A 186 -9.28 -15.84 -5.79
CA ASP A 186 -10.71 -16.05 -5.60
C ASP A 186 -11.47 -14.72 -5.58
N PHE A 187 -10.86 -13.67 -5.02
CA PHE A 187 -11.44 -12.35 -4.92
C PHE A 187 -10.41 -11.24 -5.17
N VAL A 188 -10.77 -10.23 -5.97
CA VAL A 188 -9.89 -9.14 -6.39
C VAL A 188 -10.46 -7.77 -6.00
N PHE A 189 -9.73 -7.07 -5.13
CA PHE A 189 -9.99 -5.68 -4.76
C PHE A 189 -9.16 -4.74 -5.63
N ARG A 190 -9.78 -3.68 -6.17
CA ARG A 190 -9.08 -2.64 -6.94
C ARG A 190 -9.35 -1.24 -6.40
N CYS A 191 -8.33 -0.38 -6.49
CA CYS A 191 -8.39 0.97 -5.93
C CYS A 191 -8.70 2.03 -7.00
N ASN A 192 -9.82 2.74 -6.84
CA ASN A 192 -10.07 4.06 -7.45
C ASN A 192 -10.21 4.05 -8.99
N LEU A 193 -10.99 3.10 -9.53
CA LEU A 193 -11.28 2.96 -10.98
C LEU A 193 -10.05 3.08 -11.87
N PRO A 194 -8.99 2.29 -11.65
CA PRO A 194 -7.81 2.42 -12.47
C PRO A 194 -8.12 1.92 -13.90
N PRO A 195 -7.40 2.35 -14.94
CA PRO A 195 -7.68 1.89 -16.29
C PRO A 195 -7.26 0.42 -16.47
N ILE A 196 -8.20 -0.42 -16.89
CA ILE A 196 -7.94 -1.79 -17.37
C ILE A 196 -8.21 -1.79 -18.87
N SER A 197 -7.15 -1.69 -19.65
CA SER A 197 -7.17 -1.79 -21.12
C SER A 197 -6.14 -2.80 -21.58
N GLU A 198 -6.18 -3.22 -22.84
CA GLU A 198 -5.25 -4.20 -23.43
C GLU A 198 -3.77 -3.89 -23.14
N LYS A 199 -3.42 -2.60 -23.03
CA LYS A 199 -2.08 -2.13 -22.66
C LYS A 199 -1.63 -2.59 -21.27
N TYR A 200 -2.56 -2.76 -20.33
CA TYR A 200 -2.27 -3.01 -18.92
C TYR A 200 -2.69 -4.41 -18.46
N THR A 201 -3.58 -5.11 -19.17
CA THR A 201 -4.14 -6.40 -18.72
C THR A 201 -3.09 -7.47 -18.44
N MET A 202 -1.98 -7.48 -19.19
CA MET A 202 -0.87 -8.41 -18.94
C MET A 202 -0.23 -8.19 -17.56
N ASP A 203 -0.18 -6.95 -17.09
CA ASP A 203 0.44 -6.58 -15.82
C ASP A 203 -0.55 -6.63 -14.65
N VAL A 204 -1.79 -6.17 -14.86
CA VAL A 204 -2.75 -5.92 -13.76
C VAL A 204 -3.97 -6.83 -13.79
N GLY A 205 -4.13 -7.66 -14.82
CA GLY A 205 -5.27 -8.55 -14.98
C GLY A 205 -6.57 -7.82 -15.32
N VAL A 206 -7.66 -8.57 -15.37
CA VAL A 206 -9.02 -8.05 -15.66
C VAL A 206 -10.02 -8.37 -14.56
N LYS A 207 -9.80 -9.46 -13.80
CA LYS A 207 -10.72 -9.87 -12.73
C LYS A 207 -10.83 -8.76 -11.69
N THR A 208 -12.06 -8.44 -11.32
CA THR A 208 -12.40 -7.45 -10.31
C THR A 208 -13.70 -7.85 -9.66
N ASP A 209 -13.72 -7.96 -8.34
CA ASP A 209 -14.94 -8.29 -7.58
C ASP A 209 -15.44 -7.05 -6.82
N VAL A 210 -14.51 -6.21 -6.34
CA VAL A 210 -14.81 -4.89 -5.77
C VAL A 210 -13.84 -3.86 -6.32
N VAL A 211 -14.37 -2.73 -6.78
CA VAL A 211 -13.58 -1.54 -7.14
C VAL A 211 -14.03 -0.34 -6.34
N THR A 212 -13.08 0.39 -5.76
CA THR A 212 -13.42 1.63 -5.06
C THR A 212 -13.50 2.82 -6.01
N VAL A 213 -14.22 3.85 -5.60
CA VAL A 213 -14.23 5.15 -6.28
C VAL A 213 -13.96 6.24 -5.26
N ASN A 214 -12.85 6.97 -5.45
CA ASN A 214 -12.63 8.20 -4.69
C ASN A 214 -13.59 9.30 -5.20
N PRO A 215 -14.39 9.95 -4.34
CA PRO A 215 -15.31 11.01 -4.77
C PRO A 215 -14.65 12.20 -5.50
N SER A 216 -13.34 12.42 -5.34
CA SER A 216 -12.61 13.43 -6.12
C SER A 216 -12.59 13.10 -7.62
N ILE A 217 -12.49 11.82 -7.99
CA ILE A 217 -12.55 11.38 -9.40
C ILE A 217 -13.88 11.81 -10.03
N ILE A 218 -14.96 11.60 -9.30
CA ILE A 218 -16.31 11.95 -9.76
C ILE A 218 -16.46 13.48 -9.86
N THR A 219 -15.97 14.19 -8.86
CA THR A 219 -16.04 15.66 -8.78
C THR A 219 -15.26 16.32 -9.90
N GLU A 220 -14.00 15.93 -10.06
CA GLU A 220 -13.02 16.60 -10.94
C GLU A 220 -13.16 16.18 -12.40
N ARG A 221 -13.35 14.87 -12.66
CA ARG A 221 -13.37 14.32 -14.03
C ARG A 221 -14.78 14.26 -14.63
N PHE A 222 -15.81 14.16 -13.79
CA PHE A 222 -17.19 13.94 -14.23
C PHE A 222 -18.16 15.01 -13.70
N HIS A 223 -17.63 16.17 -13.28
CA HIS A 223 -18.39 17.34 -12.85
C HIS A 223 -19.50 16.98 -11.85
N LYS A 224 -19.16 16.17 -10.85
CA LYS A 224 -20.06 15.70 -9.78
C LYS A 224 -21.31 14.93 -10.26
N LEU A 225 -21.36 14.51 -11.52
CA LEU A 225 -22.49 13.82 -12.14
C LEU A 225 -23.79 14.65 -12.15
N GLU A 226 -23.66 15.99 -12.18
CA GLU A 226 -24.80 16.93 -12.23
C GLU A 226 -25.39 17.06 -13.64
N LYS A 227 -24.63 16.68 -14.66
CA LYS A 227 -25.03 16.78 -16.07
C LYS A 227 -24.88 15.44 -16.78
N TRP A 228 -24.01 15.36 -17.78
CA TRP A 228 -23.88 14.18 -18.63
C TRP A 228 -23.24 13.00 -17.87
N ARG A 229 -24.05 11.97 -17.56
CA ARG A 229 -23.65 10.80 -16.75
C ARG A 229 -23.04 9.65 -17.56
N ARG A 230 -23.35 9.54 -18.85
CA ARG A 230 -22.93 8.42 -19.72
C ARG A 230 -21.40 8.19 -19.75
N PRO A 231 -20.54 9.22 -19.76
CA PRO A 231 -19.08 9.00 -19.73
C PRO A 231 -18.60 8.27 -18.48
N PHE A 232 -19.18 8.56 -17.32
CA PHE A 232 -18.84 7.85 -16.08
C PHE A 232 -19.35 6.42 -16.10
N TYR A 233 -20.59 6.20 -16.57
CA TYR A 233 -21.14 4.86 -16.73
C TYR A 233 -20.27 3.97 -17.62
N ARG A 234 -19.77 4.49 -18.76
CA ARG A 234 -18.82 3.76 -19.63
C ARG A 234 -17.54 3.33 -18.91
N VAL A 235 -17.05 4.09 -17.94
CA VAL A 235 -15.90 3.69 -17.12
C VAL A 235 -16.28 2.52 -16.20
N LEU A 236 -17.48 2.52 -15.62
CA LEU A 236 -17.96 1.42 -14.78
C LEU A 236 -18.22 0.13 -15.56
N GLN A 237 -18.46 0.19 -16.87
CA GLN A 237 -18.64 -0.99 -17.72
C GLN A 237 -17.37 -1.84 -17.86
N VAL A 238 -16.18 -1.24 -17.68
CA VAL A 238 -14.93 -2.02 -17.56
C VAL A 238 -14.96 -2.97 -16.34
N TYR A 239 -15.87 -2.70 -15.40
CA TYR A 239 -16.04 -3.39 -14.13
C TYR A 239 -17.43 -4.01 -13.99
N GLU A 240 -18.12 -4.34 -15.09
CA GLU A 240 -19.55 -4.71 -15.10
C GLU A 240 -19.95 -5.80 -14.08
N ASN A 241 -19.05 -6.74 -13.78
CA ASN A 241 -19.29 -7.83 -12.82
C ASN A 241 -18.84 -7.52 -11.38
N ALA A 242 -18.29 -6.33 -11.14
CA ALA A 242 -17.77 -5.91 -9.85
C ALA A 242 -18.76 -4.99 -9.11
N SER A 243 -18.71 -5.08 -7.78
CA SER A 243 -19.39 -4.11 -6.91
C SER A 243 -18.58 -2.81 -6.83
N VAL A 244 -19.28 -1.68 -6.77
CA VAL A 244 -18.69 -0.34 -6.65
C VAL A 244 -18.73 0.12 -5.20
N LEU A 245 -17.59 0.48 -4.63
CA LEU A 245 -17.46 0.83 -3.22
C LEU A 245 -17.02 2.29 -3.01
N LEU A 246 -17.82 3.08 -2.28
CA LEU A 246 -17.54 4.51 -2.09
C LEU A 246 -17.49 4.92 -0.60
N PRO A 247 -16.61 5.86 -0.23
CA PRO A 247 -16.60 6.48 1.10
C PRO A 247 -17.62 7.63 1.15
N ALA A 248 -18.92 7.32 1.01
CA ALA A 248 -19.99 8.32 1.02
C ALA A 248 -19.99 9.12 2.34
N PHE A 249 -19.89 8.41 3.47
CA PHE A 249 -19.94 9.01 4.80
C PHE A 249 -18.57 9.50 5.31
N TYR A 250 -17.77 10.08 4.43
CA TYR A 250 -16.54 10.79 4.81
C TYR A 250 -16.83 12.22 5.32
N ASN A 251 -17.68 12.95 4.58
CA ASN A 251 -18.21 14.27 4.89
C ASN A 251 -19.45 14.54 4.00
N THR A 252 -20.18 15.62 4.26
CA THR A 252 -21.40 15.98 3.50
C THR A 252 -21.19 16.07 1.99
N ARG A 253 -20.08 16.67 1.52
CA ARG A 253 -19.81 16.80 0.08
C ARG A 253 -19.62 15.45 -0.61
N ASN A 254 -19.01 14.49 0.09
CA ASN A 254 -18.81 13.15 -0.45
C ASN A 254 -20.09 12.33 -0.49
N THR A 255 -21.03 12.58 0.42
CA THR A 255 -22.33 11.89 0.47
C THR A 255 -23.10 12.11 -0.83
N ASP A 256 -23.36 13.36 -1.21
CA ASP A 256 -24.15 13.69 -2.39
C ASP A 256 -23.53 13.12 -3.67
N VAL A 257 -22.21 13.27 -3.82
CA VAL A 257 -21.47 12.79 -5.00
C VAL A 257 -21.48 11.25 -5.07
N SER A 258 -21.37 10.58 -3.94
CA SER A 258 -21.35 9.10 -3.90
C SER A 258 -22.74 8.52 -4.17
N ILE A 259 -23.80 9.13 -3.63
CA ILE A 259 -25.18 8.69 -3.89
C ILE A 259 -25.53 8.85 -5.37
N ARG A 260 -25.07 9.92 -6.04
CA ARG A 260 -25.28 10.09 -7.48
C ARG A 260 -24.73 8.94 -8.32
N VAL A 261 -23.71 8.21 -7.86
CA VAL A 261 -23.21 7.00 -8.54
C VAL A 261 -24.29 5.92 -8.58
N LYS A 262 -25.05 5.74 -7.50
CA LYS A 262 -26.18 4.81 -7.48
C LYS A 262 -27.25 5.25 -8.47
N TYR A 263 -27.60 6.53 -8.52
CA TYR A 263 -28.54 7.05 -9.51
C TYR A 263 -28.06 6.85 -10.95
N VAL A 264 -26.76 7.00 -11.23
CA VAL A 264 -26.23 6.69 -12.57
C VAL A 264 -26.47 5.22 -12.92
N LEU A 265 -26.19 4.30 -12.00
CA LEU A 265 -26.42 2.88 -12.28
C LEU A 265 -27.92 2.56 -12.46
N ASP A 266 -28.80 3.24 -11.73
CA ASP A 266 -30.25 3.11 -11.91
C ASP A 266 -30.73 3.69 -13.24
N ASP A 267 -30.26 4.87 -13.64
CA ASP A 267 -30.61 5.53 -14.91
C ASP A 267 -30.25 4.66 -16.14
N PHE A 268 -29.25 3.79 -15.99
CA PHE A 268 -28.77 2.87 -17.04
C PHE A 268 -29.11 1.40 -16.76
N GLU A 269 -30.02 1.13 -15.81
CA GLU A 269 -30.51 -0.22 -15.47
C GLU A 269 -29.38 -1.25 -15.21
N SER A 270 -28.27 -0.79 -14.61
CA SER A 270 -27.11 -1.62 -14.35
C SER A 270 -27.34 -2.56 -13.15
N PRO A 271 -26.99 -3.85 -13.26
CA PRO A 271 -27.10 -4.80 -12.15
C PRO A 271 -26.00 -4.63 -11.08
N GLN A 272 -25.00 -3.77 -11.32
CA GLN A 272 -23.87 -3.58 -10.41
C GLN A 272 -24.33 -3.09 -9.03
N ALA A 273 -23.88 -3.79 -7.99
CA ALA A 273 -24.12 -3.37 -6.61
C ALA A 273 -23.27 -2.14 -6.25
N VAL A 274 -23.86 -1.23 -5.48
CA VAL A 274 -23.15 -0.10 -4.86
C VAL A 274 -23.13 -0.29 -3.35
N TYR A 275 -21.94 -0.22 -2.77
CA TYR A 275 -21.73 -0.27 -1.34
C TYR A 275 -21.05 1.01 -0.85
N TYR A 276 -21.31 1.34 0.41
CA TYR A 276 -20.69 2.48 1.07
C TYR A 276 -19.93 2.01 2.29
N PHE A 277 -18.70 2.51 2.47
CA PHE A 277 -17.94 2.19 3.68
C PHE A 277 -18.68 2.68 4.93
N HIS A 278 -18.69 1.86 5.98
CA HIS A 278 -19.15 2.34 7.28
C HIS A 278 -18.09 3.27 7.91
N PRO A 279 -18.44 4.49 8.33
CA PRO A 279 -17.46 5.45 8.85
C PRO A 279 -16.75 4.94 10.12
N GLN A 280 -17.45 4.21 10.99
CA GLN A 280 -16.83 3.60 12.17
C GLN A 280 -15.71 2.61 11.83
N TYR A 281 -15.86 1.82 10.76
CA TYR A 281 -14.80 0.89 10.32
C TYR A 281 -13.56 1.68 9.90
N LEU A 282 -13.74 2.73 9.09
CA LEU A 282 -12.63 3.58 8.63
C LEU A 282 -11.89 4.25 9.81
N VAL A 283 -12.64 4.75 10.80
CA VAL A 283 -12.07 5.33 12.03
C VAL A 283 -11.28 4.29 12.82
N ASN A 284 -11.82 3.08 12.99
CA ASN A 284 -11.16 2.00 13.74
C ASN A 284 -9.88 1.53 13.05
N VAL A 285 -9.92 1.33 11.73
CA VAL A 285 -8.75 0.98 10.92
C VAL A 285 -7.70 2.10 11.01
N SER A 286 -8.11 3.36 10.92
CA SER A 286 -7.18 4.49 11.08
C SER A 286 -6.51 4.52 12.46
N ARG A 287 -7.24 4.25 13.54
CA ARG A 287 -6.68 4.18 14.90
C ARG A 287 -5.73 3.00 15.07
N TYR A 288 -6.08 1.85 14.51
CA TYR A 288 -5.23 0.66 14.55
C TYR A 288 -3.89 0.92 13.87
N TRP A 289 -3.89 1.46 12.64
CA TRP A 289 -2.64 1.73 11.93
C TRP A 289 -1.85 2.89 12.53
N LEU A 290 -2.51 3.86 13.18
CA LEU A 290 -1.83 4.90 13.95
C LEU A 290 -1.00 4.31 15.10
N SER A 291 -1.51 3.29 15.80
CA SER A 291 -0.74 2.62 16.87
C SER A 291 0.46 1.83 16.33
N LEU A 292 0.44 1.47 15.06
CA LEU A 292 1.57 0.87 14.32
C LEU A 292 2.45 1.91 13.62
N GLY A 293 2.31 3.20 13.97
CA GLY A 293 3.20 4.26 13.49
C GLY A 293 2.81 4.88 12.14
N VAL A 294 1.66 4.54 11.57
CA VAL A 294 1.13 5.19 10.35
C VAL A 294 0.49 6.53 10.74
N ARG A 295 1.33 7.57 10.80
CA ARG A 295 0.90 8.94 11.12
C ARG A 295 0.53 9.70 9.83
N ALA A 296 -0.75 9.67 9.48
CA ALA A 296 -1.30 10.35 8.30
C ALA A 296 -2.54 11.17 8.65
N LYS A 297 -2.86 12.19 7.84
CA LYS A 297 -4.15 12.89 7.93
C LYS A 297 -5.32 11.95 7.61
N ARG A 298 -5.11 11.07 6.62
CA ARG A 298 -6.00 9.93 6.32
C ARG A 298 -5.16 8.78 5.77
N ILE A 299 -5.47 7.56 6.15
CA ILE A 299 -4.87 6.36 5.54
C ILE A 299 -5.32 6.19 4.08
N SER A 300 -4.50 5.53 3.25
CA SER A 300 -4.84 5.31 1.84
C SER A 300 -5.99 4.31 1.67
N THR A 301 -6.67 4.40 0.52
CA THR A 301 -7.64 3.37 0.09
C THR A 301 -7.00 1.98 0.03
N GLY A 302 -5.74 1.90 -0.40
CA GLY A 302 -5.00 0.64 -0.45
C GLY A 302 -4.85 0.00 0.93
N LEU A 303 -4.53 0.79 1.96
CA LEU A 303 -4.43 0.27 3.34
C LEU A 303 -5.78 -0.21 3.88
N ILE A 304 -6.86 0.52 3.57
CA ILE A 304 -8.22 0.11 3.94
C ILE A 304 -8.58 -1.24 3.32
N LEU A 305 -8.37 -1.40 2.00
CA LEU A 305 -8.70 -2.65 1.30
C LEU A 305 -7.79 -3.81 1.70
N ALA A 306 -6.50 -3.56 1.94
CA ALA A 306 -5.58 -4.57 2.46
C ALA A 306 -6.02 -5.06 3.85
N THR A 307 -6.47 -4.15 4.72
CA THR A 307 -7.00 -4.50 6.05
C THR A 307 -8.27 -5.34 5.93
N ALA A 308 -9.21 -4.93 5.07
CA ALA A 308 -10.43 -5.69 4.82
C ALA A 308 -10.15 -7.09 4.26
N ALA A 309 -9.21 -7.22 3.32
CA ALA A 309 -8.81 -8.51 2.75
C ALA A 309 -8.21 -9.44 3.83
N LEU A 310 -7.41 -8.92 4.75
CA LEU A 310 -6.85 -9.71 5.87
C LEU A 310 -7.93 -10.24 6.83
N GLU A 311 -9.10 -9.60 6.89
CA GLU A 311 -10.24 -10.05 7.69
C GLU A 311 -11.15 -11.04 6.93
N LEU A 312 -11.26 -10.89 5.61
CA LEU A 312 -12.20 -11.64 4.77
C LEU A 312 -11.58 -12.87 4.08
N CYS A 313 -10.25 -12.93 3.97
CA CYS A 313 -9.57 -13.94 3.17
C CYS A 313 -8.60 -14.78 4.02
N GLU A 314 -8.30 -16.00 3.59
CA GLU A 314 -7.27 -16.84 4.22
C GLU A 314 -5.88 -16.32 3.90
N GLU A 315 -5.56 -16.14 2.62
CA GLU A 315 -4.28 -15.66 2.10
C GLU A 315 -4.45 -14.36 1.31
N VAL A 316 -3.57 -13.37 1.52
CA VAL A 316 -3.66 -12.05 0.90
C VAL A 316 -2.39 -11.71 0.14
N HIS A 317 -2.54 -11.41 -1.15
CA HIS A 317 -1.49 -10.93 -2.04
C HIS A 317 -1.70 -9.45 -2.36
N LEU A 318 -0.67 -8.64 -2.19
CA LEU A 318 -0.66 -7.21 -2.51
C LEU A 318 0.14 -6.96 -3.79
N PHE A 319 -0.49 -6.30 -4.76
CA PHE A 319 0.09 -5.93 -6.06
C PHE A 319 0.07 -4.41 -6.22
N GLY A 320 1.14 -3.79 -6.71
CA GLY A 320 1.16 -2.34 -6.95
C GLY A 320 1.27 -1.47 -5.69
N PHE A 321 1.65 -2.06 -4.56
CA PHE A 321 1.87 -1.34 -3.30
C PHE A 321 3.32 -0.88 -3.17
N TRP A 322 3.66 0.17 -3.92
CA TRP A 322 4.99 0.76 -3.91
C TRP A 322 4.92 2.28 -4.13
N ALA A 323 5.33 3.05 -3.14
CA ALA A 323 5.21 4.51 -3.09
C ALA A 323 6.58 5.18 -2.98
N PHE A 324 7.62 4.44 -3.38
CA PHE A 324 8.95 4.97 -3.55
C PHE A 324 9.17 5.37 -5.02
N PRO A 325 10.00 6.39 -5.30
CA PRO A 325 10.22 6.89 -6.66
C PRO A 325 11.03 5.93 -7.54
N MET A 326 11.72 4.96 -6.93
CA MET A 326 12.52 3.95 -7.62
C MET A 326 12.01 2.57 -7.28
N ASN A 327 12.11 1.62 -8.21
CA ASN A 327 11.91 0.21 -7.92
C ASN A 327 13.06 -0.36 -7.05
N PRO A 328 12.96 -1.61 -6.55
CA PRO A 328 14.03 -2.23 -5.77
C PRO A 328 15.38 -2.39 -6.50
N SER A 329 15.42 -2.19 -7.83
CA SER A 329 16.67 -2.18 -8.61
C SER A 329 17.29 -0.78 -8.75
N GLY A 330 16.69 0.25 -8.15
CA GLY A 330 17.16 1.64 -8.21
C GLY A 330 16.72 2.40 -9.47
N LEU A 331 15.87 1.82 -10.31
CA LEU A 331 15.36 2.49 -11.51
C LEU A 331 14.14 3.33 -11.17
N TYR A 332 14.11 4.58 -11.63
CA TYR A 332 12.96 5.46 -11.46
C TYR A 332 11.71 4.88 -12.12
N ILE A 333 10.61 4.94 -11.38
CA ILE A 333 9.29 4.51 -11.85
C ILE A 333 8.27 5.63 -11.67
N THR A 334 7.20 5.55 -12.45
CA THR A 334 6.09 6.49 -12.31
C THR A 334 5.28 6.21 -11.05
N HIS A 335 4.51 7.21 -10.59
CA HIS A 335 3.64 7.03 -9.44
C HIS A 335 2.58 5.95 -9.69
N HIS A 336 1.89 6.02 -10.82
CA HIS A 336 0.92 5.01 -11.23
C HIS A 336 1.43 4.13 -12.37
N TYR A 337 0.81 2.97 -12.59
CA TYR A 337 1.12 2.14 -13.75
C TYR A 337 0.57 2.73 -15.08
N TYR A 338 -0.34 3.69 -14.99
CA TYR A 338 -1.00 4.31 -16.16
C TYR A 338 -0.64 5.78 -16.38
N ASP A 339 -0.13 6.48 -15.38
CA ASP A 339 0.32 7.88 -15.47
C ASP A 339 1.41 8.20 -14.43
N ASN A 340 1.76 9.47 -14.26
CA ASN A 340 2.68 9.95 -13.23
C ASN A 340 2.07 11.04 -12.33
N VAL A 341 0.74 11.04 -12.16
CA VAL A 341 0.03 12.01 -11.31
C VAL A 341 0.33 11.68 -9.85
N LYS A 342 0.92 12.63 -9.13
CA LYS A 342 1.29 12.45 -7.71
C LYS A 342 0.08 12.70 -6.79
N PRO A 343 0.03 12.06 -5.62
CA PRO A 343 -1.01 12.33 -4.63
C PRO A 343 -0.85 13.75 -4.08
N ARG A 344 -1.90 14.28 -3.45
CA ARG A 344 -1.81 15.53 -2.69
C ARG A 344 -0.77 15.37 -1.56
N PRO A 345 0.28 16.21 -1.51
CA PRO A 345 1.30 16.14 -0.46
C PRO A 345 0.71 16.27 0.94
N GLY A 346 1.25 15.52 1.90
CA GLY A 346 0.87 15.58 3.31
C GLY A 346 -0.50 15.00 3.67
N PHE A 347 -1.22 14.40 2.72
CA PHE A 347 -2.53 13.79 2.99
C PHE A 347 -2.44 12.34 3.49
N HIS A 348 -1.60 11.54 2.82
CA HIS A 348 -1.32 10.14 3.16
C HIS A 348 0.14 9.97 3.59
N ALA A 349 0.42 8.94 4.38
CA ALA A 349 1.78 8.53 4.75
C ALA A 349 2.18 7.21 4.05
N MET A 350 2.02 7.16 2.72
CA MET A 350 2.17 5.91 1.94
C MET A 350 3.51 5.18 2.16
N PRO A 351 4.68 5.84 2.31
CA PRO A 351 5.91 5.15 2.66
C PRO A 351 5.81 4.37 3.97
N SER A 352 5.16 4.93 5.00
CA SER A 352 4.92 4.26 6.29
C SER A 352 3.93 3.10 6.17
N GLU A 353 2.93 3.23 5.30
CA GLU A 353 1.99 2.13 5.01
C GLU A 353 2.71 0.95 4.36
N ILE A 354 3.53 1.20 3.34
CA ILE A 354 4.29 0.14 2.65
C ILE A 354 5.30 -0.49 3.58
N PHE A 355 5.99 0.30 4.39
CA PHE A 355 6.90 -0.21 5.39
C PHE A 355 6.24 -1.25 6.31
N ASN A 356 4.99 -1.00 6.73
CA ASN A 356 4.21 -1.98 7.47
C ASN A 356 3.89 -3.23 6.63
N PHE A 357 3.57 -3.09 5.33
CA PHE A 357 3.39 -4.26 4.47
C PHE A 357 4.67 -5.09 4.29
N LEU A 358 5.86 -4.47 4.25
CA LEU A 358 7.12 -5.21 4.20
C LEU A 358 7.37 -6.01 5.50
N HIS A 359 6.97 -5.45 6.65
CA HIS A 359 7.00 -6.17 7.93
C HIS A 359 6.03 -7.36 7.94
N LEU A 360 4.79 -7.15 7.49
CA LEU A 360 3.81 -8.22 7.40
C LEU A 360 4.24 -9.32 6.40
N HIS A 361 4.88 -8.93 5.30
CA HIS A 361 5.50 -9.88 4.37
C HIS A 361 6.59 -10.71 5.05
N SER A 362 7.48 -10.07 5.78
CA SER A 362 8.61 -10.73 6.46
C SER A 362 8.15 -11.68 7.57
N ARG A 363 6.95 -11.49 8.12
CA ARG A 363 6.30 -12.42 9.08
C ARG A 363 5.49 -13.52 8.42
N GLY A 364 5.27 -13.47 7.10
CA GLY A 364 4.41 -14.40 6.37
C GLY A 364 2.91 -14.16 6.58
N ILE A 365 2.50 -12.94 6.95
CA ILE A 365 1.09 -12.57 7.18
C ILE A 365 0.37 -12.24 5.86
N LEU A 366 1.06 -11.59 4.93
CA LEU A 366 0.59 -11.30 3.58
C LEU A 366 1.77 -11.32 2.61
N ARG A 367 1.52 -11.40 1.31
CA ARG A 367 2.57 -11.37 0.30
C ARG A 367 2.56 -10.07 -0.51
N VAL A 368 3.56 -9.22 -0.32
CA VAL A 368 3.82 -8.08 -1.22
C VAL A 368 4.58 -8.53 -2.47
N HIS A 369 4.06 -8.17 -3.65
CA HIS A 369 4.72 -8.36 -4.95
C HIS A 369 5.35 -7.06 -5.43
N THR A 370 6.65 -7.10 -5.71
CA THR A 370 7.43 -5.93 -6.19
C THR A 370 8.28 -6.20 -7.44
N GLY A 371 8.23 -7.43 -7.96
CA GLY A 371 8.97 -7.88 -9.14
C GLY A 371 8.05 -8.44 -10.22
N THR A 372 8.66 -9.11 -11.20
CA THR A 372 7.90 -9.83 -12.23
C THR A 372 7.27 -11.09 -11.64
N CYS A 373 6.02 -11.36 -12.00
CA CYS A 373 5.39 -12.63 -11.68
C CYS A 373 5.81 -13.70 -12.68
N SER A 374 6.00 -14.93 -12.20
CA SER A 374 6.36 -16.06 -13.06
C SER A 374 5.22 -16.34 -14.04
N CYS A 375 5.55 -16.48 -15.32
CA CYS A 375 4.64 -17.11 -16.27
C CYS A 375 4.59 -18.60 -15.94
N CYS A 376 3.51 -19.05 -15.29
CA CYS A 376 3.13 -20.46 -15.40
C CYS A 376 2.63 -20.75 -16.82
#